data_AF-A0A514ZTF1-F1
#
_entry.id   AF-A0A514ZTF1-F1
#
_cell.length_a   1.000
_cell.length_b   1.000
_cell.length_c   1.000
_cell.angle_alpha   90.00
_cell.angle_beta   90.00
_cell.angle_gamma   90.00
#
_symmetry.space_group_name_H-M   'P 1'
#
loop_
_entity.id
_entity.type
_entity.pdbx_description
1 polymer ?
#
loop_
_entity_poly.entity_id
_entity_poly.type
_entity_poly.pdbx_seq_one_letter_code
_entity_poly.pdbx_strand_id
1 'polypeptide(L)'
;MLTHEESSELLDSTMNVLESEGGPETPQSGLGVIDQWLVQLRQAENAKDLTSTLEQVKTQLESDEINTNELIQLLDTLATQTAEFSTFMGSEGDMATRLEAVSSALQSLAGQLGNS
;
A
#
# COMPACT_ATOMS: atom_id res chain seq x y z
N MET A 1 -13.30 3.65 -13.21
CA MET A 1 -13.39 4.64 -12.12
C MET A 1 -14.22 4.02 -11.02
N LEU A 2 -13.59 3.73 -9.88
CA LEU A 2 -14.32 3.38 -8.66
C LEU A 2 -15.17 4.56 -8.21
N THR A 3 -16.25 4.25 -7.50
CA THR A 3 -16.96 5.26 -6.72
C THR A 3 -16.13 5.67 -5.51
N HIS A 4 -16.47 6.82 -4.92
CA HIS A 4 -15.89 7.25 -3.65
C HIS A 4 -16.05 6.20 -2.54
N GLU A 5 -17.16 5.45 -2.57
CA GLU A 5 -17.46 4.37 -1.61
C GLU A 5 -16.46 3.22 -1.75
N GLU A 6 -16.24 2.70 -2.96
CA GLU A 6 -15.29 1.60 -3.17
C GLU A 6 -13.84 2.01 -2.87
N SER A 7 -13.53 3.29 -3.07
CA SER A 7 -12.22 3.86 -2.72
C SER A 7 -12.02 3.90 -1.20
N SER A 8 -13.07 4.26 -0.45
CA SER A 8 -13.06 4.22 1.02
C SER A 8 -12.92 2.80 1.54
N GLU A 9 -13.70 1.85 1.01
CA GLU A 9 -13.63 0.44 1.42
C GLU A 9 -12.24 -0.17 1.18
N LEU A 10 -11.61 0.15 0.06
CA LEU A 10 -10.24 -0.28 -0.23
C LEU A 10 -9.24 0.31 0.78
N LEU A 11 -9.36 1.60 1.10
CA LEU A 11 -8.51 2.27 2.09
C LEU A 11 -8.68 1.67 3.50
N ASP A 12 -9.92 1.46 3.92
CA ASP A 12 -10.25 0.81 5.20
C ASP A 12 -9.69 -0.62 5.27
N SER A 13 -9.83 -1.41 4.19
CA SER A 13 -9.24 -2.75 4.11
C SER A 13 -7.71 -2.72 4.13
N THR A 14 -7.09 -1.71 3.52
CA THR A 14 -5.64 -1.53 3.51
C THR A 14 -5.14 -1.22 4.92
N MET A 15 -5.80 -0.29 5.61
CA MET A 15 -5.43 0.06 6.97
C MET A 15 -5.60 -1.13 7.90
N ASN A 16 -6.69 -1.91 7.78
CA ASN A 16 -6.88 -3.11 8.59
C ASN A 16 -5.76 -4.14 8.39
N VAL A 17 -5.27 -4.34 7.16
CA VAL A 17 -4.13 -5.24 6.90
C VAL A 17 -2.83 -4.70 7.50
N LEU A 18 -2.61 -3.38 7.44
CA LEU A 18 -1.37 -2.75 7.94
C LEU A 18 -1.35 -2.59 9.46
N GLU A 19 -2.51 -2.40 10.10
CA GLU A 19 -2.69 -2.20 11.54
C GLU A 19 -2.97 -3.49 12.33
N SER A 20 -3.08 -4.64 11.67
CA SER A 20 -3.31 -5.91 12.36
C SER A 20 -2.12 -6.31 13.25
N GLU A 21 -2.06 -5.74 14.45
CA GLU A 21 -1.01 -5.91 15.47
C GLU A 21 -1.03 -7.30 16.16
N GLY A 22 -1.73 -8.31 15.62
CA GLY A 22 -2.18 -9.42 16.48
C GLY A 22 -2.30 -10.83 15.91
N GLY A 23 -1.94 -11.11 14.66
CA GLY A 23 -2.02 -12.49 14.18
C GLY A 23 -1.60 -12.65 12.73
N PRO A 24 -1.42 -13.91 12.28
CA PRO A 24 -1.11 -14.22 10.90
C PRO A 24 -2.37 -13.97 10.06
N GLU A 25 -2.74 -12.71 9.86
CA GLU A 25 -3.48 -12.33 8.68
C GLU A 25 -2.53 -12.60 7.52
N THR A 26 -2.69 -13.81 7.01
CA THR A 26 -1.81 -14.49 6.07
C THR A 26 -1.37 -13.54 4.95
N PRO A 27 -0.17 -13.72 4.37
CA PRO A 27 0.26 -13.01 3.16
C PRO A 27 -0.84 -12.86 2.10
N GLN A 28 -1.79 -13.79 2.02
CA GLN A 28 -3.01 -13.72 1.19
C GLN A 28 -3.90 -12.49 1.40
N SER A 29 -4.10 -11.98 2.63
CA SER A 29 -4.92 -10.77 2.86
C SER A 29 -4.22 -9.53 2.31
N GLY A 30 -2.90 -9.43 2.51
CA GLY A 30 -2.08 -8.36 1.94
C GLY A 30 -2.01 -8.41 0.41
N LEU A 31 -1.86 -9.60 -0.17
CA LEU A 31 -1.88 -9.80 -1.62
C LEU A 31 -3.21 -9.39 -2.25
N GLY A 32 -4.34 -9.69 -1.59
CA GLY A 32 -5.67 -9.29 -2.07
C GLY A 32 -5.85 -7.77 -2.14
N VAL A 33 -5.42 -7.06 -1.09
CA VAL A 33 -5.44 -5.58 -1.06
C VAL A 33 -4.53 -5.00 -2.13
N ILE A 34 -3.33 -5.55 -2.31
CA ILE A 34 -2.39 -5.14 -3.36
C ILE A 34 -3.02 -5.29 -4.76
N ASP A 35 -3.65 -6.43 -5.05
CA ASP A 35 -4.32 -6.65 -6.34
C ASP A 35 -5.42 -5.61 -6.61
N GLN A 36 -6.21 -5.26 -5.59
CA GLN A 36 -7.24 -4.24 -5.74
C GLN A 36 -6.65 -2.86 -6.05
N TRP A 37 -5.58 -2.46 -5.35
CA TRP A 37 -4.86 -1.22 -5.65
C TRP A 37 -4.26 -1.22 -7.06
N LEU A 38 -3.65 -2.32 -7.50
CA LEU A 38 -3.09 -2.43 -8.86
C LEU A 38 -4.15 -2.19 -9.93
N VAL A 39 -5.37 -2.73 -9.76
CA VAL A 39 -6.49 -2.48 -10.68
C VAL A 39 -6.85 -1.00 -10.75
N GLN A 40 -6.75 -0.27 -9.64
CA GLN A 40 -7.07 1.16 -9.60
C GLN A 40 -5.97 2.03 -10.15
N LEU A 41 -4.74 1.81 -9.69
CA LEU A 41 -3.59 2.62 -10.06
C LEU A 41 -3.25 2.44 -11.55
N ARG A 42 -3.52 1.27 -12.15
CA ARG A 42 -3.40 1.06 -13.60
C ARG A 42 -4.35 1.93 -14.43
N GLN A 43 -5.45 2.41 -13.86
CA GLN A 43 -6.35 3.35 -14.54
C GLN A 43 -5.85 4.80 -14.47
N ALA A 44 -4.90 5.10 -13.57
CA ALA A 44 -4.35 6.43 -13.35
C ALA A 44 -2.98 6.57 -14.02
N GLU A 45 -2.87 7.41 -15.06
CA GLU A 45 -1.61 7.57 -15.80
C GLU A 45 -0.46 8.13 -14.95
N ASN A 46 -0.79 8.86 -13.88
CA ASN A 46 0.14 9.45 -12.91
C ASN A 46 0.52 8.49 -11.76
N ALA A 47 0.01 7.26 -11.75
CA ALA A 47 0.29 6.26 -10.73
C ALA A 47 1.18 5.11 -11.23
N LYS A 48 1.87 5.27 -12.36
CA LYS A 48 2.70 4.22 -12.97
C LYS A 48 3.83 3.76 -12.04
N ASP A 49 4.52 4.70 -11.42
CA ASP A 49 5.61 4.39 -10.48
C ASP A 49 5.09 3.67 -9.24
N LEU A 50 3.95 4.12 -8.70
CA LEU A 50 3.28 3.48 -7.56
C LEU A 50 2.82 2.06 -7.91
N THR A 51 2.25 1.88 -9.10
CA THR A 51 1.85 0.56 -9.61
C THR A 51 3.04 -0.38 -9.70
N SER A 52 4.17 0.09 -10.27
CA SER A 52 5.37 -0.72 -10.46
C SER A 52 5.98 -1.17 -9.13
N THR A 53 6.06 -0.29 -8.14
CA THR A 53 6.55 -0.65 -6.80
C THR A 53 5.61 -1.65 -6.13
N LEU A 54 4.30 -1.44 -6.25
CA LEU A 54 3.31 -2.32 -5.66
C LEU A 54 3.34 -3.74 -6.28
N GLU A 55 3.62 -3.86 -7.58
CA GLU A 55 3.88 -5.16 -8.25
C GLU A 55 5.14 -5.86 -7.71
N GLN A 56 6.19 -5.09 -7.39
CA GLN A 56 7.40 -5.63 -6.79
C GLN A 56 7.15 -6.13 -5.36
N VAL A 57 6.41 -5.36 -4.55
CA VAL A 57 5.97 -5.80 -3.20
C VAL A 57 5.18 -7.11 -3.32
N LYS A 58 4.22 -7.17 -4.26
CA LYS A 58 3.44 -8.39 -4.51
C LYS A 58 4.33 -9.58 -4.81
N THR A 59 5.24 -9.42 -5.77
CA THR A 59 6.19 -10.47 -6.20
C THR A 59 7.04 -10.94 -5.02
N GLN A 60 7.49 -10.02 -4.17
CA GLN A 60 8.31 -10.34 -3.01
C GLN A 60 7.54 -11.13 -1.94
N LEU A 61 6.24 -10.84 -1.77
CA LEU A 61 5.34 -11.55 -0.86
C LEU A 61 4.86 -12.90 -1.41
N GLU A 62 4.81 -13.05 -2.74
CA GLU A 62 4.51 -14.34 -3.42
C GLU A 62 5.73 -15.26 -3.50
N SER A 63 6.93 -14.75 -3.23
CA SER A 63 8.18 -15.52 -3.22
C SER A 63 8.21 -16.52 -2.06
N ASP A 64 8.66 -17.75 -2.31
CA ASP A 64 8.92 -18.76 -1.27
C ASP A 64 9.96 -18.29 -0.24
N GLU A 65 10.90 -17.43 -0.66
CA GLU A 65 11.88 -16.78 0.21
C GLU A 65 11.66 -15.26 0.17
N ILE A 66 11.05 -14.73 1.23
CA ILE A 66 10.83 -13.29 1.39
C ILE A 66 12.16 -12.64 1.80
N ASN A 67 12.69 -11.78 0.94
CA ASN A 67 13.84 -10.94 1.26
C ASN A 67 13.37 -9.73 2.07
N THR A 68 13.43 -9.83 3.39
CA THR A 68 12.94 -8.78 4.31
C THR A 68 13.60 -7.43 4.05
N ASN A 69 14.91 -7.37 3.74
CA ASN A 69 15.59 -6.11 3.45
C ASN A 69 15.06 -5.44 2.18
N GLU A 70 14.82 -6.23 1.13
CA GLU A 70 14.23 -5.73 -0.10
C GLU A 70 12.77 -5.32 0.10
N LEU A 71 11.99 -6.12 0.84
CA LEU A 71 10.61 -5.78 1.20
C LEU A 71 10.54 -4.45 1.98
N ILE A 72 11.43 -4.22 2.94
CA ILE A 72 11.51 -2.95 3.69
C ILE A 72 11.77 -1.78 2.74
N GLN A 73 12.73 -1.91 1.81
CA GLN A 73 13.02 -0.86 0.82
C GLN A 73 11.83 -0.59 -0.10
N LEU A 74 11.12 -1.64 -0.52
CA LEU A 74 9.93 -1.53 -1.35
C LEU A 74 8.77 -0.86 -0.60
N LEU A 75 8.55 -1.20 0.67
CA LEU A 75 7.51 -0.58 1.51
C LEU A 75 7.80 0.90 1.78
N ASP A 76 9.05 1.27 2.03
CA ASP A 76 9.46 2.68 2.21
C ASP A 76 9.27 3.51 0.92
N THR A 77 9.64 2.92 -0.22
CA THR A 77 9.41 3.50 -1.54
C THR A 77 7.93 3.68 -1.81
N LEU A 78 7.12 2.66 -1.51
CA LEU A 78 5.67 2.69 -1.72
C LEU A 78 5.00 3.75 -0.85
N ALA A 79 5.43 3.89 0.41
CA ALA A 79 4.93 4.95 1.29
C ALA A 79 5.20 6.33 0.70
N THR A 80 6.45 6.58 0.30
CA THR A 80 6.85 7.86 -0.30
C THR A 80 6.01 8.17 -1.54
N GLN A 81 5.88 7.23 -2.46
CA GLN A 81 5.07 7.39 -3.67
C GLN A 81 3.58 7.61 -3.35
N THR A 82 3.06 6.97 -2.30
CA THR A 82 1.67 7.13 -1.86
C THR A 82 1.41 8.53 -1.30
N ALA A 83 2.35 9.08 -0.53
CA ALA A 83 2.28 10.46 -0.03
C ALA A 83 2.42 11.50 -1.16
N GLU A 84 3.25 11.23 -2.16
CA GLU A 84 3.32 12.09 -3.35
C GLU A 84 2.00 12.04 -4.12
N PHE A 85 1.44 10.83 -4.31
CA PHE A 85 0.17 10.63 -4.99
C PHE A 85 -1.01 11.30 -4.27
N SER A 86 -1.03 11.30 -2.94
CA SER A 86 -2.05 12.02 -2.15
C SER A 86 -1.99 13.54 -2.39
N THR A 87 -0.78 14.08 -2.50
CA THR A 87 -0.57 15.50 -2.84
C THR A 87 -1.09 15.82 -4.25
N PHE A 88 -0.91 14.91 -5.21
CA PHE A 88 -1.42 15.07 -6.57
C PHE A 88 -2.95 14.97 -6.68
N MET A 89 -3.60 14.18 -5.83
CA MET A 89 -5.07 14.04 -5.76
C MET A 89 -5.77 15.32 -5.28
N GLY A 90 -5.00 16.26 -4.69
CA GLY A 90 -5.48 17.56 -4.20
C GLY A 90 -5.84 17.52 -2.71
N SER A 91 -5.32 18.48 -1.95
CA SER A 91 -5.42 18.55 -0.48
C SER A 91 -6.83 18.84 0.08
N GLU A 92 -7.85 18.97 -0.77
CA GLU A 92 -9.22 19.35 -0.36
C GLU A 92 -10.17 18.15 -0.16
N GLY A 93 -9.66 16.91 -0.12
CA GLY A 93 -10.48 15.70 0.00
C GLY A 93 -10.07 14.76 1.13
N ASP A 94 -11.07 14.13 1.75
CA ASP A 94 -10.96 13.01 2.70
C ASP A 94 -9.99 11.91 2.21
N MET A 95 -9.91 11.73 0.89
CA MET A 95 -9.05 10.75 0.25
C MET A 95 -7.55 11.07 0.35
N ALA A 96 -7.14 12.34 0.32
CA ALA A 96 -5.74 12.70 0.48
C ALA A 96 -5.23 12.36 1.89
N THR A 97 -6.01 12.70 2.92
CA THR A 97 -5.72 12.37 4.32
C THR A 97 -5.66 10.86 4.55
N ARG A 98 -6.56 10.09 3.92
CA ARG A 98 -6.52 8.62 4.01
C ARG A 98 -5.30 8.01 3.32
N LEU A 99 -4.90 8.53 2.16
CA LEU A 99 -3.69 8.08 1.47
C LEU A 99 -2.42 8.42 2.29
N GLU A 100 -2.39 9.59 2.94
CA GLU A 100 -1.32 9.92 3.90
C GLU A 100 -1.27 8.95 5.08
N ALA A 101 -2.43 8.56 5.62
CA ALA A 101 -2.50 7.54 6.68
C ALA A 101 -1.93 6.19 6.21
N VAL A 102 -2.27 5.75 5.00
CA VAL A 102 -1.70 4.53 4.40
C VAL A 102 -0.19 4.65 4.23
N SER A 103 0.31 5.78 3.73
CA SER A 103 1.76 6.04 3.65
C SER A 103 2.44 5.88 5.01
N SER A 104 1.87 6.48 6.06
CA SER A 104 2.43 6.38 7.41
C SER A 104 2.40 4.95 7.95
N ALA A 105 1.33 4.19 7.68
CA ALA A 105 1.22 2.80 8.09
C ALA A 105 2.23 1.90 7.37
N LEU A 106 2.48 2.12 6.08
CA LEU A 106 3.53 1.42 5.31
C LEU A 106 4.94 1.67 5.88
N GLN A 107 5.26 2.92 6.24
CA GLN A 107 6.53 3.24 6.92
C GLN A 107 6.64 2.57 8.28
N SER A 108 5.54 2.55 9.04
CA SER A 108 5.50 1.85 10.33
C SER A 108 5.79 0.35 10.15
N LEU A 109 5.14 -0.29 9.18
CA LEU A 109 5.38 -1.71 8.87
C LEU A 109 6.83 -1.97 8.44
N ALA A 110 7.39 -1.11 7.58
CA ALA A 110 8.79 -1.20 7.16
C ALA A 110 9.74 -1.08 8.37
N GLY A 111 9.46 -0.16 9.29
CA GLY A 111 10.22 0.01 10.53
C GLY A 111 10.12 -1.20 11.47
N GLN A 112 8.92 -1.79 11.60
CA GLN A 112 8.70 -3.00 12.40
C GLN A 112 9.47 -4.20 11.83
N LEU A 113 9.42 -4.40 10.51
CA LEU A 113 10.17 -5.47 9.83
C LEU A 113 11.68 -5.29 9.96
N GLY A 114 12.18 -4.04 9.90
CA GLY A 114 13.60 -3.74 10.04
C GLY A 114 14.14 -3.85 11.46
N ASN A 115 13.25 -3.87 12.46
CA ASN A 115 13.57 -3.99 13.87
C ASN A 115 13.26 -5.40 14.44
N SER A 116 12.93 -6.35 13.58
CA SER A 116 12.59 -7.75 13.90
C SER A 116 13.76 -8.73 13.73
#